data_AF-A0A4R8WFX6-F1
#
_entry.id   AF-A0A4R8WFX6-F1
#
_cell.length_a   1.000
_cell.length_b   1.000
_cell.length_c   1.000
_cell.angle_alpha   90.00
_cell.angle_beta   90.00
_cell.angle_gamma   90.00
#
_symmetry.space_group_name_H-M   'P 1'
#
loop_
_entity.id
_entity.type
_entity.pdbx_description
1 polymer ?
#
loop_
_entity_poly.entity_id
_entity_poly.type
_entity_poly.pdbx_seq_one_letter_code
_entity_poly.pdbx_strand_id
1 'polypeptide(L)'
;MPSTRELKMAALREFTKTNLDKQGFGGLDDDAKSCYSRPLRFTPAIGTVLIVVGLVLQSPIFLGVGAIVPLTGALFPRGMILDLVYNLGVRHLFRAPALPPTPSPRRFSYLLSTVLIVGSALSFYYGFAALGFVLGGMVALGGTILATTHWCLGSWFYRLIFAHAAAK
;
A
#
# COMPACT_ATOMS: atom_id res chain seq x y z
N MET A 1 -35.53 -1.18 -13.88
CA MET A 1 -34.90 -1.30 -12.54
C MET A 1 -33.58 -2.02 -12.71
N PRO A 2 -32.46 -1.47 -12.24
CA PRO A 2 -31.16 -2.15 -12.31
C PRO A 2 -31.18 -3.44 -11.48
N SER A 3 -30.53 -4.50 -11.97
CA SER A 3 -30.52 -5.78 -11.25
C SER A 3 -29.66 -5.68 -9.97
N THR A 4 -29.90 -6.56 -9.00
CA THR A 4 -29.08 -6.67 -7.77
C THR A 4 -27.58 -6.82 -8.08
N ARG A 5 -27.23 -7.40 -9.22
CA ARG A 5 -25.84 -7.55 -9.68
C ARG A 5 -25.27 -6.21 -10.14
N GLU A 6 -26.05 -5.40 -10.85
CA GLU A 6 -25.65 -4.07 -11.30
C GLU A 6 -25.47 -3.11 -10.12
N LEU A 7 -26.37 -3.17 -9.13
CA LEU A 7 -26.23 -2.41 -7.88
C LEU A 7 -24.96 -2.80 -7.11
N LYS A 8 -24.65 -4.10 -7.00
CA LYS A 8 -23.40 -4.58 -6.37
C LYS A 8 -22.15 -4.13 -7.13
N MET A 9 -22.14 -4.19 -8.46
CA MET A 9 -21.00 -3.73 -9.26
C MET A 9 -20.82 -2.21 -9.17
N ALA A 10 -21.91 -1.44 -9.19
CA ALA A 10 -21.86 0.01 -8.98
C ALA A 10 -21.33 0.37 -7.59
N ALA A 11 -21.79 -0.31 -6.53
CA ALA A 11 -21.32 -0.11 -5.17
C ALA A 11 -19.83 -0.45 -5.00
N LEU A 12 -19.33 -1.52 -5.63
CA LEU A 12 -17.89 -1.86 -5.65
C LEU A 12 -17.05 -0.78 -6.36
N ARG A 13 -17.60 -0.17 -7.40
CA ARG A 13 -16.96 0.94 -8.13
C ARG A 13 -16.90 2.20 -7.25
N GLU A 14 -17.99 2.58 -6.60
CA GLU A 14 -18.04 3.72 -5.67
C GLU A 14 -17.16 3.51 -4.42
N PHE A 15 -17.14 2.30 -3.88
CA PHE A 15 -16.26 1.95 -2.77
C PHE A 15 -14.78 2.09 -3.15
N THR A 16 -14.41 1.63 -4.35
CA THR A 16 -13.04 1.77 -4.88
C THR A 16 -12.67 3.25 -5.07
N LYS A 17 -13.56 4.06 -5.67
CA LYS A 17 -13.35 5.50 -5.84
C LYS A 17 -13.12 6.19 -4.50
N THR A 18 -14.01 5.97 -3.54
CA THR A 18 -13.93 6.55 -2.19
C THR A 18 -12.60 6.21 -1.51
N ASN A 19 -12.12 4.97 -1.67
CA ASN A 19 -10.85 4.54 -1.08
C ASN A 19 -9.63 5.14 -1.78
N LEU A 20 -9.67 5.31 -3.10
CA LEU A 20 -8.63 6.02 -3.85
C LEU A 20 -8.58 7.51 -3.45
N ASP A 21 -9.74 8.13 -3.25
CA ASP A 21 -9.83 9.52 -2.79
C ASP A 21 -9.22 9.69 -1.41
N LYS A 22 -9.52 8.78 -0.48
CA LYS A 22 -8.92 8.75 0.87
C LYS A 22 -7.40 8.53 0.85
N GLN A 23 -6.86 7.89 -0.19
CA GLN A 23 -5.41 7.77 -0.37
C GLN A 23 -4.77 9.05 -0.92
N GLY A 24 -5.56 10.02 -1.38
CA GLY A 24 -5.08 11.28 -1.95
C GLY A 24 -5.21 11.37 -3.48
N PHE A 25 -5.96 10.47 -4.12
CA PHE A 25 -6.23 10.51 -5.57
C PHE A 25 -7.53 11.26 -5.93
N GLY A 26 -8.04 12.11 -5.04
CA GLY A 26 -9.31 12.83 -5.22
C GLY A 26 -9.35 13.76 -6.44
N GLY A 27 -8.20 14.27 -6.88
CA GLY A 27 -8.09 15.13 -8.06
C GLY A 27 -8.12 14.40 -9.41
N LEU A 28 -8.19 13.06 -9.41
CA LEU A 28 -8.36 12.28 -10.64
C LEU A 28 -9.84 12.16 -11.00
N ASP A 29 -10.14 12.15 -12.30
CA ASP A 29 -11.48 11.81 -12.79
C ASP A 29 -11.76 10.30 -12.65
N ASP A 30 -13.02 9.92 -12.88
CA ASP A 30 -13.48 8.54 -12.71
C ASP A 30 -12.82 7.57 -13.71
N ASP A 31 -12.50 8.04 -14.91
CA ASP A 31 -11.86 7.24 -15.95
C ASP A 31 -10.39 6.97 -15.61
N ALA A 32 -9.66 7.99 -15.13
CA ALA A 32 -8.31 7.84 -14.60
C ALA A 32 -8.29 6.91 -13.39
N LYS A 33 -9.23 7.06 -12.44
CA LYS A 33 -9.34 6.16 -11.27
C LYS A 33 -9.57 4.72 -11.69
N SER A 34 -10.46 4.47 -12.66
CA SER A 34 -10.70 3.14 -13.20
C SER A 34 -9.45 2.55 -13.85
N CYS A 35 -8.73 3.37 -14.62
CA CYS A 35 -7.49 3.02 -15.32
C CYS A 35 -6.38 2.61 -14.33
N TYR A 36 -6.21 3.35 -13.23
CA TYR A 36 -5.17 3.10 -12.23
C TYR A 36 -5.55 2.07 -11.16
N SER A 37 -6.83 1.74 -11.01
CA SER A 37 -7.31 0.83 -9.96
C SER A 37 -6.55 -0.50 -9.92
N ARG A 38 -6.33 -1.17 -11.05
CA ARG A 38 -5.54 -2.42 -11.09
C ARG A 38 -4.05 -2.19 -10.88
N PRO A 39 -3.38 -1.30 -11.65
CA PRO A 39 -1.97 -0.97 -11.45
C PRO A 39 -1.59 -0.65 -10.00
N LEU A 40 -2.42 0.12 -9.29
CA LEU A 40 -2.15 0.55 -7.92
C LEU A 40 -2.13 -0.60 -6.89
N ARG A 41 -2.66 -1.78 -7.24
CA ARG A 41 -2.60 -3.00 -6.41
C ARG A 41 -1.29 -3.75 -6.55
N PHE A 42 -0.52 -3.53 -7.61
CA PHE A 42 0.72 -4.26 -7.87
C PHE A 42 1.69 -4.13 -6.70
N THR A 43 1.99 -2.89 -6.33
CA THR A 43 2.92 -2.54 -5.27
C THR A 43 2.57 -3.14 -3.90
N PRO A 44 1.34 -2.96 -3.37
CA PRO A 44 0.98 -3.59 -2.11
C PRO A 44 0.92 -5.13 -2.22
N ALA A 45 0.52 -5.70 -3.36
CA ALA A 45 0.51 -7.16 -3.53
C ALA A 45 1.93 -7.76 -3.45
N ILE A 46 2.86 -7.24 -4.24
CA ILE A 46 4.25 -7.72 -4.24
C ILE A 46 4.92 -7.44 -2.90
N GLY A 47 4.72 -6.23 -2.34
CA GLY A 47 5.24 -5.88 -1.03
C GLY A 47 4.76 -6.83 0.08
N THR A 48 3.47 -7.16 0.10
CA THR A 48 2.91 -8.13 1.05
C THR A 48 3.51 -9.52 0.87
N VAL A 49 3.66 -10.01 -0.36
CA VAL A 49 4.27 -11.32 -0.61
C VAL A 49 5.70 -11.36 -0.07
N LEU A 50 6.51 -10.33 -0.33
CA LEU A 50 7.87 -10.23 0.19
C LEU A 50 7.89 -10.24 1.73
N ILE A 51 7.00 -9.48 2.38
CA ILE A 51 6.92 -9.46 3.85
C ILE A 51 6.55 -10.84 4.39
N VAL A 52 5.55 -11.51 3.79
CA VAL A 52 5.15 -12.87 4.20
C VAL A 52 6.31 -13.85 4.05
N VAL A 53 7.06 -13.79 2.95
CA VAL A 53 8.27 -14.60 2.76
C VAL A 53 9.30 -14.31 3.87
N GLY A 54 9.56 -13.03 4.17
CA GLY A 54 10.49 -12.64 5.24
C GLY A 54 10.06 -13.14 6.63
N LEU A 55 8.75 -13.13 6.92
CA LEU A 55 8.18 -13.64 8.16
C LEU A 55 8.27 -15.17 8.26
N VAL A 56 7.92 -15.89 7.19
CA VAL A 56 8.01 -17.36 7.14
C VAL A 56 9.46 -17.81 7.31
N LEU A 57 10.40 -17.11 6.69
CA LEU A 57 11.83 -17.36 6.85
C LEU A 57 12.40 -16.87 8.18
N GLN A 58 11.63 -16.10 8.96
CA GLN A 58 12.05 -15.42 10.19
C GLN A 58 13.39 -14.66 10.01
N SER A 59 13.63 -14.13 8.81
CA SER A 59 14.95 -13.62 8.45
C SER A 59 15.05 -12.12 8.77
N PRO A 60 15.84 -11.72 9.78
CA PRO A 60 16.01 -10.31 10.12
C PRO A 60 16.67 -9.52 8.98
N ILE A 61 17.59 -10.17 8.25
CA ILE A 61 18.27 -9.54 7.10
C ILE A 61 17.28 -9.31 5.97
N PHE A 62 16.46 -10.30 5.63
CA PHE A 62 15.48 -10.18 4.55
C PHE A 62 14.47 -9.06 4.83
N LEU A 63 13.91 -9.02 6.05
CA LEU A 63 12.97 -7.99 6.46
C LEU A 63 13.64 -6.61 6.56
N GLY A 64 14.86 -6.54 7.11
CA GLY A 64 15.63 -5.30 7.24
C GLY A 64 15.96 -4.67 5.88
N VAL A 65 16.47 -5.46 4.93
CA VAL A 65 16.70 -5.00 3.54
C VAL A 65 15.36 -4.68 2.87
N GLY A 66 14.34 -5.50 3.08
CA GLY A 66 12.99 -5.29 2.56
C GLY A 66 12.36 -3.98 3.01
N ALA A 67 12.70 -3.46 4.20
CA ALA A 67 12.22 -2.19 4.70
C ALA A 67 12.68 -0.97 3.87
N ILE A 68 13.77 -1.11 3.10
CA ILE A 68 14.23 -0.06 2.17
C ILE A 68 13.16 0.21 1.11
N VAL A 69 12.40 -0.82 0.69
CA VAL A 69 11.37 -0.69 -0.34
C VAL A 69 10.29 0.32 0.06
N PRO A 70 9.53 0.15 1.17
CA PRO A 70 8.58 1.17 1.60
C PRO A 70 9.26 2.48 2.01
N LEU A 71 10.50 2.46 2.52
CA LEU A 71 11.23 3.69 2.85
C LEU A 71 11.40 4.60 1.62
N THR A 72 11.78 4.04 0.48
CA THR A 72 11.89 4.82 -0.76
C THR A 72 10.56 5.44 -1.17
N GLY A 73 9.45 4.72 -1.01
CA GLY A 73 8.10 5.25 -1.28
C GLY A 73 7.66 6.33 -0.29
N ALA A 74 8.13 6.28 0.96
CA ALA A 74 7.88 7.34 1.94
C ALA A 74 8.64 8.62 1.60
N LEU A 75 9.92 8.50 1.23
CA LEU A 75 10.81 9.63 0.96
C LEU A 75 10.55 10.27 -0.42
N PHE A 76 10.35 9.45 -1.46
CA PHE A 76 10.32 9.92 -2.85
C PHE A 76 8.95 9.66 -3.49
N PRO A 77 8.18 10.71 -3.86
CA PRO A 77 6.86 10.55 -4.50
C PRO A 77 6.87 9.74 -5.80
N ARG A 78 7.99 9.71 -6.52
CA ARG A 78 8.19 8.94 -7.76
C ARG A 78 9.28 7.87 -7.65
N GLY A 79 9.84 7.66 -6.47
CA GLY A 79 11.03 6.84 -6.27
C GLY A 79 10.79 5.52 -5.57
N MET A 80 9.53 5.11 -5.37
CA MET A 80 9.25 3.80 -4.77
C MET A 80 9.76 2.69 -5.68
N ILE A 81 10.65 1.83 -5.15
CA ILE A 81 11.32 0.77 -5.92
C ILE A 81 10.33 -0.11 -6.69
N LEU A 82 9.25 -0.55 -6.05
CA LEU A 82 8.24 -1.41 -6.72
C LEU A 82 7.45 -0.66 -7.80
N ASP A 83 7.18 0.63 -7.61
CA ASP A 83 6.53 1.45 -8.63
C ASP A 83 7.47 1.67 -9.83
N LEU A 84 8.79 1.78 -9.60
CA LEU A 84 9.80 1.85 -10.66
C LEU A 84 9.88 0.52 -11.44
N VAL A 85 9.90 -0.62 -10.74
CA VAL A 85 9.87 -1.95 -11.39
C VAL A 85 8.61 -2.09 -12.25
N TYR A 86 7.47 -1.63 -11.74
CA TYR A 86 6.23 -1.62 -12.52
C TYR A 86 6.33 -0.71 -13.75
N ASN A 87 6.79 0.53 -13.57
CA ASN A 87 6.86 1.54 -14.63
C ASN A 87 7.93 1.25 -15.68
N LEU A 88 9.02 0.57 -15.34
CA LEU A 88 10.11 0.28 -16.28
C LEU A 88 9.98 -1.09 -16.94
N GLY A 89 9.23 -2.02 -16.34
CA GLY A 89 9.06 -3.38 -16.86
C GLY A 89 7.61 -3.79 -17.06
N VAL A 90 6.88 -4.01 -15.95
CA VAL A 90 5.56 -4.66 -15.94
C VAL A 90 4.56 -3.93 -16.84
N ARG A 91 4.53 -2.59 -16.80
CA ARG A 91 3.59 -1.81 -17.62
C ARG A 91 3.77 -2.05 -19.11
N HIS A 92 5.01 -2.28 -19.57
CA HIS A 92 5.31 -2.45 -20.99
C HIS A 92 4.88 -3.85 -21.47
N LEU A 93 5.00 -4.86 -20.60
CA LEU A 93 4.54 -6.20 -20.89
C LEU A 93 3.00 -6.28 -21.01
N PHE A 94 2.28 -5.54 -20.17
CA PHE A 94 0.81 -5.56 -20.12
C PHE A 94 0.13 -4.39 -20.82
N ARG A 95 0.90 -3.51 -21.52
CA ARG A 95 0.40 -2.25 -22.12
C ARG A 95 -0.46 -1.44 -21.14
N ALA A 96 -0.03 -1.39 -19.89
CA ALA A 96 -0.74 -0.77 -18.79
C ALA A 96 -0.27 0.69 -18.59
N PRO A 97 -1.11 1.55 -17.99
CA PRO A 97 -0.75 2.96 -17.78
C PRO A 97 0.38 3.10 -16.74
N ALA A 98 1.13 4.21 -16.83
CA ALA A 98 2.17 4.56 -15.86
C ALA A 98 1.54 4.95 -14.52
N LEU A 99 2.15 4.53 -13.40
CA LEU A 99 1.62 4.91 -12.08
C LEU A 99 1.79 6.42 -11.83
N PRO A 100 0.75 7.10 -11.28
CA PRO A 100 0.87 8.49 -10.86
C PRO A 100 1.81 8.62 -9.64
N PRO A 101 2.32 9.83 -9.35
CA PRO A 101 3.12 10.07 -8.16
C PRO A 101 2.35 9.67 -6.88
N THR A 102 3.05 9.10 -5.91
CA THR A 102 2.45 8.69 -4.64
C THR A 102 2.05 9.92 -3.81
N PRO A 103 0.76 10.09 -3.48
CA PRO A 103 0.27 11.20 -2.67
C PRO A 103 0.68 11.08 -1.18
N SER A 104 0.65 12.18 -0.44
CA SER A 104 1.11 12.22 0.96
C SER A 104 0.43 11.22 1.91
N PRO A 105 -0.89 10.93 1.84
CA PRO A 105 -1.50 9.97 2.76
C PRO A 105 -0.98 8.54 2.55
N ARG A 106 -0.61 8.19 1.32
CA ARG A 106 -0.03 6.88 1.00
C ARG A 106 1.45 6.81 1.37
N ARG A 107 2.20 7.91 1.21
CA ARG A 107 3.59 8.03 1.70
C ARG A 107 3.69 7.83 3.21
N PHE A 108 2.74 8.36 3.98
CA PHE A 108 2.65 8.09 5.43
C PHE A 108 2.45 6.61 5.73
N SER A 109 1.60 5.92 4.96
CA SER A 109 1.43 4.46 5.11
C SER A 109 2.72 3.69 4.84
N TYR A 110 3.52 4.12 3.87
CA TYR A 110 4.83 3.53 3.60
C TYR A 110 5.83 3.78 4.73
N LEU A 111 5.82 4.98 5.33
CA LEU A 111 6.66 5.27 6.50
C LEU A 111 6.28 4.37 7.68
N LEU A 112 4.98 4.25 7.98
CA LEU A 112 4.49 3.37 9.04
C LEU A 112 4.89 1.90 8.78
N SER A 113 4.75 1.43 7.54
CA SER A 113 5.15 0.09 7.15
C SER A 113 6.65 -0.13 7.34
N THR A 114 7.48 0.87 7.00
CA THR A 114 8.92 0.83 7.19
C THR A 114 9.28 0.64 8.66
N VAL A 115 8.72 1.46 9.55
CA VAL A 115 8.98 1.38 11.00
C VAL A 115 8.58 0.01 11.56
N LEU A 116 7.41 -0.51 11.17
CA LEU A 116 6.94 -1.81 11.64
C LEU A 116 7.79 -2.98 11.10
N ILE A 117 8.22 -2.94 9.85
CA ILE A 117 9.10 -3.98 9.27
C ILE A 117 10.49 -3.93 9.92
N VAL A 118 11.05 -2.74 10.16
CA VAL A 118 12.32 -2.59 10.89
C VAL A 118 12.17 -3.14 12.31
N GLY A 119 11.08 -2.80 13.01
CA GLY A 119 10.78 -3.36 14.32
C GLY A 119 10.64 -4.88 14.31
N SER A 120 10.02 -5.44 13.26
CA SER A 120 9.92 -6.89 13.06
C SER A 120 11.29 -7.54 12.85
N ALA A 121 12.13 -6.95 11.99
CA ALA A 121 13.49 -7.40 11.73
C ALA A 121 14.35 -7.37 13.00
N LEU A 122 14.32 -6.27 13.76
CA LEU A 122 15.02 -6.15 15.04
C LEU A 122 14.50 -7.17 16.06
N SER A 123 13.19 -7.41 16.11
CA SER A 123 12.62 -8.42 17.01
C SER A 123 13.15 -9.82 16.70
N PHE A 124 13.23 -10.21 15.42
CA PHE A 124 13.86 -11.49 15.05
C PHE A 124 15.36 -11.50 15.34
N TYR A 125 16.06 -10.39 15.14
CA TYR A 125 17.48 -10.28 15.45
C TYR A 125 17.79 -10.49 16.94
N TYR A 126 16.95 -9.95 17.83
CA TYR A 126 17.09 -10.11 19.28
C TYR A 126 16.39 -11.35 19.85
N GLY A 127 15.83 -12.23 19.00
CA GLY A 127 15.19 -13.49 19.42
C GLY A 127 13.74 -13.37 19.91
N PHE A 128 13.12 -12.18 19.85
CA PHE A 128 11.71 -11.96 20.19
C PHE A 128 10.77 -12.30 19.02
N ALA A 129 10.74 -13.58 18.63
CA ALA A 129 10.00 -14.04 17.44
C ALA A 129 8.51 -13.67 17.45
N ALA A 130 7.84 -13.76 18.61
CA ALA A 130 6.43 -13.38 18.74
C ALA A 130 6.17 -11.91 18.37
N LEU A 131 7.02 -11.00 18.85
CA LEU A 131 6.92 -9.58 18.50
C LEU A 131 7.24 -9.35 17.02
N GLY A 132 8.22 -10.08 16.48
CA GLY A 132 8.54 -10.10 15.04
C GLY A 132 7.32 -10.40 14.18
N PHE A 133 6.59 -11.47 14.51
CA PHE A 133 5.36 -11.86 13.81
C PHE A 133 4.23 -10.87 13.98
N VAL A 134 4.02 -10.31 15.17
CA VAL A 134 2.96 -9.30 15.39
C VAL A 134 3.22 -8.06 14.54
N LEU A 135 4.44 -7.51 14.59
CA LEU A 135 4.79 -6.30 13.84
C LEU A 135 4.73 -6.51 12.33
N GLY A 136 5.37 -7.55 11.81
CA GLY A 136 5.36 -7.84 10.37
C GLY A 136 3.98 -8.30 9.89
N GLY A 137 3.26 -9.07 10.70
CA GLY A 137 1.92 -9.56 10.41
C GLY A 137 0.90 -8.44 10.28
N MET A 138 0.99 -7.38 11.10
CA MET A 138 0.17 -6.18 10.92
C MET A 138 0.39 -5.54 9.55
N VAL A 139 1.64 -5.45 9.09
CA VAL A 139 1.95 -4.89 7.77
C VAL A 139 1.47 -5.81 6.65
N ALA A 140 1.67 -7.12 6.77
CA ALA A 140 1.18 -8.09 5.79
C ALA A 140 -0.35 -8.04 5.64
N LEU A 141 -1.08 -7.98 6.77
CA LEU A 141 -2.53 -7.84 6.78
C LEU A 141 -2.98 -6.52 6.17
N GLY A 142 -2.38 -5.40 6.58
CA GLY A 142 -2.69 -4.07 6.03
C GLY A 142 -2.43 -3.99 4.52
N GLY A 143 -1.32 -4.56 4.06
CA GLY A 143 -0.99 -4.64 2.63
C GLY A 143 -1.94 -5.56 1.86
N THR A 144 -2.39 -6.68 2.45
CA THR A 144 -3.41 -7.56 1.86
C THR A 144 -4.75 -6.82 1.68
N ILE A 145 -5.19 -6.10 2.71
CA ILE A 145 -6.41 -5.29 2.64
C ILE A 145 -6.27 -4.21 1.56
N LEU A 146 -5.13 -3.50 1.52
CA LEU A 146 -4.87 -2.48 0.51
C LEU A 146 -4.86 -3.05 -0.92
N ALA A 147 -4.22 -4.21 -1.14
CA ALA A 147 -4.14 -4.88 -2.43
C ALA A 147 -5.51 -5.39 -2.93
N THR A 148 -6.43 -5.74 -2.01
CA THR A 148 -7.74 -6.31 -2.37
C THR A 148 -8.85 -5.26 -2.45
N THR A 149 -8.84 -4.28 -1.55
CA THR A 149 -9.96 -3.34 -1.34
C THR A 149 -9.64 -1.88 -1.67
N HIS A 150 -8.37 -1.54 -1.93
CA HIS A 150 -7.84 -0.17 -1.93
C HIS A 150 -7.96 0.58 -0.61
N TRP A 151 -8.47 -0.04 0.45
CA TRP A 151 -8.53 0.61 1.74
C TRP A 151 -7.13 0.61 2.38
N CYS A 152 -6.61 1.80 2.67
CA CYS A 152 -5.28 1.99 3.23
C CYS A 152 -5.39 2.45 4.68
N LEU A 153 -5.03 1.57 5.63
CA LEU A 153 -5.03 1.89 7.06
C LEU A 153 -4.18 3.13 7.37
N GLY A 154 -3.00 3.24 6.75
CA GLY A 154 -2.12 4.40 6.93
C GLY A 154 -2.74 5.73 6.45
N SER A 155 -3.44 5.74 5.31
CA SER A 155 -4.12 6.95 4.84
C SER A 155 -5.32 7.33 5.71
N TRP A 156 -5.99 6.35 6.32
CA TRP A 156 -7.04 6.62 7.31
C TRP A 156 -6.47 7.29 8.56
N PHE A 157 -5.39 6.75 9.14
CA PHE A 157 -4.69 7.39 10.26
C PHE A 157 -4.17 8.77 9.91
N TYR A 158 -3.57 8.93 8.72
CA TYR A 158 -3.12 10.23 8.23
C TYR A 158 -4.27 11.24 8.22
N ARG A 159 -5.44 10.88 7.69
CA ARG A 159 -6.61 11.78 7.70
C ARG A 159 -7.11 12.06 9.11
N LEU A 160 -7.08 11.10 10.03
CA LEU A 160 -7.47 11.38 11.42
C LEU A 160 -6.56 12.41 12.09
N ILE A 161 -5.24 12.30 11.87
CA ILE A 161 -4.24 13.18 12.49
C ILE A 161 -4.25 14.55 11.81
N PHE A 162 -4.25 14.59 10.48
CA PHE A 162 -4.03 15.81 9.70
C PHE A 162 -5.32 16.49 9.21
N ALA A 163 -6.45 15.79 9.08
CA ALA A 163 -7.72 16.45 8.75
C ALA A 163 -8.35 17.13 9.98
N HIS A 164 -8.08 16.65 11.20
CA HIS A 164 -8.44 17.39 12.42
C HIS A 164 -7.66 18.71 12.55
N ALA A 165 -6.42 18.75 12.04
CA ALA A 165 -5.59 19.95 12.09
C ALA A 165 -6.06 21.07 11.14
N ALA A 166 -6.86 20.76 10.12
CA ALA A 166 -7.42 21.74 9.18
C ALA A 166 -8.78 22.30 9.62
N ALA A 167 -9.36 21.78 10.71
CA ALA A 167 -10.64 22.21 11.27
C ALA A 167 -10.50 23.10 12.52
N LYS A 168 -9.27 23.54 12.82
CA LYS A 168 -8.94 24.54 13.85
C LYS A 168 -8.42 25.80 13.15
#